data_AF-A0A9D4YUG5-F1
#
_entry.id   AF-A0A9D4YUG5-F1
#
_cell.length_a   1.000
_cell.length_b   1.000
_cell.length_c   1.000
_cell.angle_alpha   90.00
_cell.angle_beta   90.00
_cell.angle_gamma   90.00
#
_symmetry.space_group_name_H-M   'P 1'
#
loop_
_entity.id
_entity.type
_entity.pdbx_description
1 polymer ?
#
loop_
_entity_poly.entity_id
_entity_poly.type
_entity_poly.pdbx_seq_one_letter_code
_entity_poly.pdbx_strand_id
1 'polypeptide(L)'
;MDRAALAEEVTHLLNGRTYLTLADLLQLLRRNVTLPVDLTHLGTLWMLDRSHTGRITMDDLTALLDVCRLRSREYQSFELEAMLHGYFTLQMWRAMSAPSGLQAFSTWICNLVLESSSKRRGFIRHGRQQYVGRDAVGALHQLLRVEQTQSLDFQAFFDLLQRCGEEKQLLELSNENQDEWVPLEVVRDLVEDLFAGSVKLLGDICPAEELNWQELSLQAS
;
A
#
# COMPACT_ATOMS: atom_id res chain seq x y z
N MET A 1 13.42 -10.58 -18.09
CA MET A 1 12.57 -11.23 -17.07
C MET A 1 11.73 -12.28 -17.77
N ASP A 2 11.70 -13.50 -17.23
CA ASP A 2 10.83 -14.54 -17.75
C ASP A 2 9.40 -14.31 -17.24
N ARG A 3 8.51 -13.84 -18.13
CA ARG A 3 7.09 -13.63 -17.80
C ARG A 3 6.40 -14.95 -17.43
N ALA A 4 6.89 -16.09 -17.93
CA ALA A 4 6.31 -17.39 -17.62
C ALA A 4 6.55 -17.77 -16.15
N ALA A 5 7.78 -17.59 -15.66
CA ALA A 5 8.11 -17.85 -14.26
C ALA A 5 7.29 -16.99 -13.28
N LEU A 6 7.13 -15.69 -13.57
CA LEU A 6 6.26 -14.83 -12.76
C LEU A 6 4.79 -15.30 -12.80
N ALA A 7 4.28 -15.64 -13.98
CA ALA A 7 2.89 -16.09 -14.13
C ALA A 7 2.61 -17.40 -13.38
N GLU A 8 3.57 -18.33 -13.36
CA GLU A 8 3.48 -19.58 -12.60
C GLU A 8 3.37 -19.32 -11.09
N GLU A 9 4.25 -18.47 -10.55
CA GLU A 9 4.25 -18.11 -9.13
C GLU A 9 2.98 -17.37 -8.71
N VAL A 10 2.53 -16.43 -9.54
CA VAL A 10 1.26 -15.70 -9.33
C VAL A 10 0.09 -16.69 -9.32
N THR A 11 0.03 -17.61 -10.28
CA THR A 11 -1.03 -18.63 -10.37
C THR A 11 -1.09 -19.48 -9.10
N HIS A 12 0.08 -19.85 -8.56
CA HIS A 12 0.14 -20.60 -7.31
C HIS A 12 -0.39 -19.77 -6.11
N LEU A 13 0.00 -18.50 -5.98
CA LEU A 13 -0.44 -17.63 -4.88
C LEU A 13 -1.92 -17.26 -4.93
N LEU A 14 -2.49 -17.17 -6.14
CA LEU A 14 -3.92 -16.90 -6.32
C LEU A 14 -4.78 -17.95 -5.60
N ASN A 15 -4.37 -19.23 -5.59
CA ASN A 15 -5.06 -20.32 -4.89
C ASN A 15 -6.58 -20.33 -5.15
N GLY A 16 -6.98 -20.19 -6.42
CA GLY A 16 -8.38 -20.12 -6.86
C GLY A 16 -9.04 -18.74 -6.80
N ARG A 17 -8.35 -17.70 -6.29
CA ARG A 17 -8.77 -16.30 -6.42
C ARG A 17 -8.40 -15.71 -7.78
N THR A 18 -8.94 -14.54 -8.10
CA THR A 18 -8.63 -13.79 -9.32
C THR A 18 -7.68 -12.61 -9.09
N TYR A 19 -7.27 -12.36 -7.85
CA TYR A 19 -6.40 -11.26 -7.46
C TYR A 19 -5.47 -11.64 -6.30
N LEU A 20 -4.35 -10.94 -6.20
CA LEU A 20 -3.38 -10.97 -5.11
C LEU A 20 -3.70 -9.87 -4.10
N THR A 21 -3.38 -10.12 -2.83
CA THR A 21 -3.42 -9.17 -1.72
C THR A 21 -1.99 -8.70 -1.39
N LEU A 22 -1.85 -7.71 -0.50
CA LEU A 22 -0.52 -7.28 -0.02
C LEU A 22 0.26 -8.45 0.59
N ALA A 23 -0.40 -9.31 1.38
CA ALA A 23 0.23 -10.48 1.98
C ALA A 23 0.75 -11.47 0.92
N ASP A 24 0.06 -11.61 -0.22
CA ASP A 24 0.50 -12.46 -1.33
C ASP A 24 1.72 -11.85 -2.04
N LEU A 25 1.76 -10.53 -2.21
CA LEU A 25 2.93 -9.85 -2.77
C LEU A 25 4.17 -9.99 -1.89
N LEU A 26 4.01 -9.85 -0.56
CA LEU A 26 5.10 -10.08 0.39
C LEU A 26 5.61 -11.53 0.32
N GLN A 27 4.73 -12.50 0.04
CA GLN A 27 5.14 -13.88 -0.20
C GLN A 27 5.85 -14.04 -1.55
N LEU A 28 5.37 -13.40 -2.62
CA LEU A 28 5.98 -13.44 -3.94
C LEU A 28 7.46 -13.00 -3.90
N LEU A 29 7.76 -11.93 -3.17
CA LEU A 29 9.13 -11.43 -3.00
C LEU A 29 10.07 -12.42 -2.29
N ARG A 30 9.54 -13.33 -1.46
CA ARG A 30 10.32 -14.39 -0.81
C ARG A 30 10.65 -15.57 -1.74
N ARG A 31 9.98 -15.67 -2.90
CA ARG A 31 10.12 -16.80 -3.84
C ARG A 31 11.20 -16.58 -4.91
N ASN A 32 12.17 -15.71 -4.65
CA ASN A 32 13.28 -15.37 -5.56
C ASN A 32 12.85 -14.87 -6.94
N VAL A 33 11.64 -14.32 -7.06
CA VAL A 33 11.19 -13.67 -8.29
C VAL A 33 11.91 -12.32 -8.41
N THR A 34 12.77 -12.19 -9.41
CA THR A 34 13.49 -10.94 -9.66
C THR A 34 12.63 -9.99 -10.49
N LEU A 35 12.18 -8.91 -9.85
CA LEU A 35 11.46 -7.82 -10.49
C LEU A 35 12.40 -6.61 -10.63
N PRO A 36 12.18 -5.72 -11.62
CA PRO A 36 12.98 -4.51 -11.78
C PRO A 36 12.75 -3.47 -10.67
N VAL A 37 11.78 -3.73 -9.77
CA VAL A 37 11.36 -2.83 -8.69
C VAL A 37 10.91 -3.63 -7.47
N ASP A 38 11.23 -3.11 -6.29
CA ASP A 38 10.63 -3.54 -5.02
C ASP A 38 9.11 -3.30 -4.99
N LEU A 39 8.32 -4.37 -4.84
CA LEU A 39 6.86 -4.31 -4.70
C LEU A 39 6.41 -3.95 -3.27
N THR A 40 7.31 -3.76 -2.30
CA THR A 40 6.98 -3.19 -0.99
C THR A 40 7.11 -1.67 -0.93
N HIS A 41 7.73 -1.07 -1.95
CA HIS A 41 7.82 0.38 -2.05
C HIS A 41 6.45 0.99 -2.33
N LEU A 42 6.04 1.97 -1.52
CA LEU A 42 4.67 2.49 -1.50
C LEU A 42 4.24 3.08 -2.85
N GLY A 43 5.12 3.84 -3.51
CA GLY A 43 4.85 4.36 -4.84
C GLY A 43 4.69 3.25 -5.89
N THR A 44 5.45 2.16 -5.77
CA THR A 44 5.33 1.00 -6.66
C THR A 44 3.97 0.33 -6.48
N LEU A 45 3.53 0.13 -5.24
CA LEU A 45 2.23 -0.45 -4.94
C LEU A 45 1.07 0.42 -5.43
N TRP A 46 1.19 1.74 -5.29
CA TRP A 46 0.21 2.69 -5.83
C TRP A 46 0.06 2.54 -7.34
N MET A 47 1.20 2.49 -8.06
CA MET A 47 1.20 2.33 -9.51
C MET A 47 0.76 0.93 -9.96
N LEU A 48 0.99 -0.07 -9.12
CA LEU A 48 0.57 -1.46 -9.37
C LEU A 48 -0.95 -1.59 -9.25
N ASP A 49 -1.55 -1.21 -8.12
CA ASP A 49 -3.00 -1.27 -7.93
C ASP A 49 -3.72 -0.08 -8.58
N ARG A 50 -3.78 -0.08 -9.92
CA ARG A 50 -4.39 1.01 -10.70
C ARG A 50 -5.86 1.30 -10.35
N SER A 51 -6.55 0.30 -9.80
CA SER A 51 -7.95 0.41 -9.38
C SER A 51 -8.12 0.99 -7.97
N HIS A 52 -7.02 1.02 -7.20
CA HIS A 52 -6.97 1.38 -5.79
C HIS A 52 -7.97 0.59 -4.90
N THR A 53 -8.21 -0.68 -5.25
CA THR A 53 -9.15 -1.55 -4.54
C THR A 53 -8.50 -2.44 -3.49
N GLY A 54 -7.17 -2.39 -3.36
CA GLY A 54 -6.40 -3.32 -2.53
C GLY A 54 -6.25 -4.71 -3.15
N ARG A 55 -6.72 -4.90 -4.40
CA ARG A 55 -6.72 -6.16 -5.14
C ARG A 55 -5.86 -6.01 -6.37
N ILE A 56 -4.87 -6.89 -6.50
CA ILE A 56 -3.85 -6.77 -7.55
C ILE A 56 -4.03 -7.89 -8.54
N THR A 57 -4.39 -7.55 -9.77
CA THR A 57 -4.64 -8.53 -10.82
C THR A 57 -3.38 -8.85 -11.62
N MET A 58 -3.43 -9.88 -12.47
CA MET A 58 -2.33 -10.16 -13.40
C MET A 58 -2.16 -9.05 -14.46
N ASP A 59 -3.27 -8.39 -14.83
CA ASP A 59 -3.25 -7.25 -15.76
C ASP A 59 -2.51 -6.06 -15.15
N ASP A 60 -2.65 -5.85 -13.84
CA ASP A 60 -1.93 -4.82 -13.10
C ASP A 60 -0.42 -5.09 -13.06
N LEU A 61 -0.01 -6.32 -12.77
CA LEU A 61 1.40 -6.72 -12.82
C LEU A 61 1.98 -6.55 -14.23
N THR A 62 1.23 -6.94 -15.26
CA THR A 62 1.65 -6.81 -16.66
C THR A 62 1.82 -5.34 -17.03
N ALA A 63 0.87 -4.48 -16.64
CA ALA A 63 0.93 -3.05 -16.89
C ALA A 63 2.14 -2.40 -16.19
N LEU A 64 2.40 -2.75 -14.93
CA LEU A 64 3.58 -2.24 -14.20
C LEU A 64 4.89 -2.63 -14.92
N LEU A 65 5.00 -3.88 -15.38
CA LEU A 65 6.18 -4.37 -16.08
C LEU A 65 6.38 -3.68 -17.43
N ASP A 66 5.31 -3.35 -18.14
CA ASP A 66 5.40 -2.59 -19.38
C ASP A 66 5.91 -1.18 -19.13
N VAL A 67 5.47 -0.52 -18.05
CA VAL A 67 6.02 0.78 -17.62
C VAL A 67 7.50 0.67 -17.28
N CYS A 68 7.90 -0.36 -16.51
CA CYS A 68 9.30 -0.59 -16.18
C CYS A 68 10.17 -0.79 -17.44
N ARG A 69 9.69 -1.59 -18.41
CA ARG A 69 10.39 -1.86 -19.67
C ARG A 69 10.53 -0.62 -20.55
N LEU A 70 9.49 0.22 -20.57
CA LEU A 70 9.52 1.46 -21.32
C LEU A 70 10.59 2.39 -20.75
N ARG A 71 10.55 2.62 -19.44
CA ARG A 71 11.47 3.52 -18.73
C ARG A 71 12.90 2.99 -18.64
N SER A 72 13.10 1.67 -18.67
CA SER A 72 14.44 1.09 -18.68
C SER A 72 15.27 1.44 -19.93
N ARG A 73 14.64 2.04 -20.96
CA ARG A 73 15.35 2.56 -22.13
C ARG A 73 15.98 3.93 -21.88
N GLU A 74 15.50 4.64 -20.87
CA GLU A 74 15.92 6.00 -20.52
C GLU A 74 16.96 6.00 -19.39
N TYR A 75 16.99 4.95 -18.57
CA TYR A 75 17.83 4.88 -17.37
C TYR A 75 19.02 3.94 -17.54
N GLN A 76 20.11 4.25 -16.84
CA GLN A 76 21.24 3.33 -16.70
C GLN A 76 20.83 2.12 -15.85
N SER A 77 21.38 0.94 -16.17
CA SER A 77 21.01 -0.30 -15.49
C SER A 77 21.25 -0.27 -13.98
N PHE A 78 22.30 0.42 -13.52
CA PHE A 78 22.66 0.52 -12.11
C PHE A 78 21.81 1.53 -11.32
N GLU A 79 21.06 2.41 -12.00
CA GLU A 79 20.18 3.42 -11.39
C GLU A 79 18.70 3.07 -11.59
N LEU A 80 18.41 2.05 -12.41
CA LEU A 80 17.08 1.74 -12.91
C LEU A 80 16.03 1.65 -11.78
N GLU A 81 16.33 0.87 -10.74
CA GLU A 81 15.40 0.69 -9.62
C GLU A 81 15.13 2.01 -8.88
N ALA A 82 16.18 2.75 -8.54
CA ALA A 82 16.06 4.04 -7.85
C ALA A 82 15.26 5.06 -8.67
N MET A 83 15.51 5.13 -9.98
CA MET A 83 14.80 6.02 -10.90
C MET A 83 13.32 5.62 -11.04
N LEU A 84 13.01 4.32 -11.10
CA LEU A 84 11.63 3.82 -11.13
C LEU A 84 10.90 4.12 -9.81
N HIS A 85 11.54 3.90 -8.66
CA HIS A 85 10.96 4.26 -7.35
C HIS A 85 10.69 5.76 -7.26
N GLY A 86 11.64 6.60 -7.68
CA GLY A 86 11.45 8.04 -7.75
C GLY A 86 10.27 8.43 -8.63
N TYR A 87 10.19 7.87 -9.85
CA TYR A 87 9.08 8.10 -10.76
C TYR A 87 7.73 7.69 -10.15
N PHE A 88 7.64 6.49 -9.57
CA PHE A 88 6.40 6.00 -8.96
C PHE A 88 5.98 6.80 -7.72
N THR A 89 6.93 7.21 -6.87
CA THR A 89 6.68 8.10 -5.74
C THR A 89 6.12 9.44 -6.21
N LEU A 90 6.67 10.02 -7.29
CA LEU A 90 6.15 11.26 -7.85
C LEU A 90 4.73 11.11 -8.40
N GLN A 91 4.39 9.98 -9.04
CA GLN A 91 3.02 9.72 -9.51
C GLN A 91 2.02 9.58 -8.35
N MET A 92 2.39 8.81 -7.32
CA MET A 92 1.58 8.68 -6.10
C MET A 92 1.41 10.04 -5.42
N TRP A 93 2.50 10.79 -5.29
CA TRP A 93 2.53 12.11 -4.69
C TRP A 93 1.59 13.09 -5.39
N ARG A 94 1.63 13.11 -6.73
CA ARG A 94 0.72 13.92 -7.54
C ARG A 94 -0.74 13.60 -7.23
N ALA A 95 -1.08 12.32 -7.15
CA ALA A 95 -2.44 11.90 -6.84
C ALA A 95 -2.87 12.31 -5.42
N MET A 96 -1.97 12.19 -4.44
CA MET A 96 -2.21 12.62 -3.06
C MET A 96 -2.40 14.13 -2.92
N SER A 97 -1.72 14.92 -3.74
CA SER A 97 -1.76 16.39 -3.74
C SER A 97 -3.03 16.98 -4.35
N ALA A 98 -3.80 16.18 -5.10
CA ALA A 98 -5.05 16.63 -5.70
C ALA A 98 -6.10 16.98 -4.61
N PRO A 99 -7.15 17.74 -4.93
CA PRO A 99 -8.26 17.94 -4.01
C PRO A 99 -8.84 16.59 -3.55
N SER A 100 -8.90 16.35 -2.24
CA SER A 100 -9.29 15.07 -1.63
C SER A 100 -8.34 13.89 -1.93
N GLY A 101 -7.15 14.16 -2.47
CA GLY A 101 -6.14 13.15 -2.83
C GLY A 101 -5.65 12.37 -1.62
N LEU A 102 -5.38 13.05 -0.50
CA LEU A 102 -5.03 12.40 0.77
C LEU A 102 -6.12 11.45 1.27
N GLN A 103 -7.40 11.83 1.14
CA GLN A 103 -8.54 10.99 1.52
C GLN A 103 -8.68 9.78 0.59
N ALA A 104 -8.45 9.96 -0.71
CA ALA A 104 -8.44 8.85 -1.67
C ALA A 104 -7.28 7.87 -1.37
N PHE A 105 -6.12 8.41 -1.02
CA PHE A 105 -4.95 7.64 -0.61
C PHE A 105 -5.16 6.89 0.70
N SER A 106 -5.74 7.54 1.73
CA SER A 106 -6.07 6.87 3.00
C SER A 106 -7.08 5.74 2.78
N THR A 107 -8.09 5.97 1.95
CA THR A 107 -9.06 4.96 1.53
C THR A 107 -8.40 3.78 0.83
N TRP A 108 -7.43 4.04 -0.06
CA TRP A 108 -6.67 2.99 -0.72
C TRP A 108 -5.86 2.14 0.26
N ILE A 109 -5.16 2.75 1.23
CA ILE A 109 -4.45 2.00 2.28
C ILE A 109 -5.44 1.15 3.08
N CYS A 110 -6.60 1.70 3.46
CA CYS A 110 -7.64 0.93 4.12
C CYS A 110 -8.10 -0.27 3.29
N ASN A 111 -8.25 -0.11 1.98
CA ASN A 111 -8.61 -1.22 1.08
C ASN A 111 -7.50 -2.29 1.04
N LEU A 112 -6.23 -1.90 0.94
CA LEU A 112 -5.09 -2.83 1.00
C LEU A 112 -5.10 -3.67 2.28
N VAL A 113 -5.29 -3.01 3.43
CA VAL A 113 -5.32 -3.68 4.74
C VAL A 113 -6.56 -4.57 4.86
N LEU A 114 -7.73 -4.09 4.43
CA LEU A 114 -8.98 -4.84 4.49
C LEU A 114 -8.94 -6.10 3.63
N GLU A 115 -8.42 -6.02 2.41
CA GLU A 115 -8.29 -7.16 1.51
C GLU A 115 -7.17 -8.13 1.95
N SER A 116 -6.19 -7.66 2.72
CA SER A 116 -5.17 -8.50 3.35
C SER A 116 -5.65 -9.23 4.60
N SER A 117 -6.81 -8.85 5.15
CA SER A 117 -7.39 -9.50 6.32
C SER A 117 -8.07 -10.80 5.93
N SER A 118 -7.52 -11.94 6.39
CA SER A 118 -8.10 -13.27 6.18
C SER A 118 -9.48 -13.44 6.82
N LYS A 119 -9.79 -12.63 7.84
CA LYS A 119 -11.06 -12.61 8.55
C LYS A 119 -11.62 -11.19 8.55
N ARG A 120 -12.94 -11.07 8.42
CA ARG A 120 -13.67 -9.81 8.59
C ARG A 120 -14.57 -9.96 9.80
N ARG A 121 -14.58 -8.96 10.67
CA ARG A 121 -15.46 -8.94 11.84
C ARG A 121 -16.15 -7.59 11.94
N GLY A 122 -17.39 -7.63 12.43
CA GLY A 122 -18.13 -6.47 12.89
C GLY A 122 -18.60 -6.75 14.31
N PHE A 123 -18.70 -5.70 15.11
CA PHE A 123 -19.20 -5.78 16.48
C PHE A 123 -20.46 -4.92 16.57
N ILE A 124 -21.61 -5.57 16.79
CA ILE A 124 -22.94 -4.91 16.79
C ILE A 124 -22.97 -3.69 17.72
N ARG A 125 -22.29 -3.79 18.88
CA ARG A 125 -22.20 -2.73 19.89
C ARG A 125 -21.55 -1.44 19.39
N HIS A 126 -20.69 -1.53 18.37
CA HIS A 126 -19.94 -0.42 17.79
C HIS A 126 -20.46 -0.03 16.38
N GLY A 127 -21.68 -0.44 16.02
CA GLY A 127 -22.33 -0.07 14.77
C GLY A 127 -21.86 -0.87 13.55
N ARG A 128 -21.75 -0.21 12.39
CA ARG A 128 -21.41 -0.83 11.08
C ARG A 128 -19.92 -0.78 10.76
N GLN A 129 -19.08 -0.64 11.76
CA GLN A 129 -17.64 -0.51 11.58
C GLN A 129 -17.00 -1.82 11.12
N GLN A 130 -15.98 -1.69 10.28
CA GLN A 130 -15.16 -2.82 9.83
C GLN A 130 -13.92 -2.92 10.69
N TYR A 131 -13.51 -4.17 10.96
CA TYR A 131 -12.34 -4.47 11.77
C TYR A 131 -11.41 -5.37 10.97
N VAL A 132 -10.12 -5.12 11.15
CA VAL A 132 -9.04 -5.87 10.53
C VAL A 132 -8.27 -6.63 11.59
N GLY A 133 -7.86 -7.85 11.25
CA GLY A 133 -7.14 -8.73 12.15
C GLY A 133 -5.66 -8.37 12.26
N ARG A 134 -5.00 -8.93 13.26
CA ARG A 134 -3.57 -8.81 13.52
C ARG A 134 -2.68 -9.02 12.29
N ASP A 135 -2.95 -10.01 11.45
CA ASP A 135 -2.16 -10.28 10.23
C ASP A 135 -2.17 -9.10 9.25
N ALA A 136 -3.33 -8.48 9.05
CA ALA A 136 -3.47 -7.33 8.15
C ALA A 136 -2.76 -6.09 8.69
N VAL A 137 -2.82 -5.87 10.01
CA VAL A 137 -2.07 -4.80 10.68
C VAL A 137 -0.56 -5.08 10.61
N GLY A 138 -0.14 -6.36 10.67
CA GLY A 138 1.25 -6.75 10.46
C GLY A 138 1.75 -6.43 9.05
N ALA A 139 0.92 -6.67 8.03
CA ALA A 139 1.23 -6.27 6.67
C ALA A 139 1.33 -4.74 6.52
N LEU A 140 0.44 -3.99 7.19
CA LEU A 140 0.50 -2.52 7.23
C LEU A 140 1.78 -2.02 7.93
N HIS A 141 2.16 -2.61 9.06
CA HIS A 141 3.37 -2.26 9.81
C HIS A 141 4.63 -2.42 8.95
N GLN A 142 4.71 -3.53 8.19
CA GLN A 142 5.79 -3.77 7.23
C GLN A 142 5.76 -2.79 6.06
N LEU A 143 4.57 -2.54 5.48
CA LEU A 143 4.40 -1.61 4.36
C LEU A 143 4.85 -0.19 4.71
N LEU A 144 4.42 0.31 5.88
CA LEU A 144 4.76 1.65 6.34
C LEU A 144 6.16 1.72 6.98
N ARG A 145 6.88 0.59 7.07
CA ARG A 145 8.22 0.49 7.68
C ARG A 145 8.25 1.17 9.06
N VAL A 146 7.22 0.90 9.87
CA VAL A 146 6.99 1.59 11.16
C VAL A 146 8.16 1.34 12.12
N GLU A 147 8.71 0.14 12.14
CA GLU A 147 9.89 -0.17 12.97
C GLU A 147 11.09 0.69 12.59
N GLN A 148 11.35 0.88 11.28
CA GLN A 148 12.50 1.65 10.82
C GLN A 148 12.30 3.16 10.96
N THR A 149 11.06 3.64 10.80
CA THR A 149 10.75 5.08 10.78
C THR A 149 10.39 5.63 12.15
N GLN A 150 9.74 4.84 13.00
CA GLN A 150 9.23 5.26 14.32
C GLN A 150 9.86 4.48 15.48
N SER A 151 10.72 3.48 15.22
CA SER A 151 11.30 2.60 16.25
C SER A 151 10.24 1.88 17.11
N LEU A 152 9.07 1.63 16.53
CA LEU A 152 7.98 0.88 17.17
C LEU A 152 7.92 -0.54 16.61
N ASP A 153 8.12 -1.52 17.49
CA ASP A 153 7.88 -2.92 17.13
C ASP A 153 6.40 -3.18 16.84
N PHE A 154 6.12 -4.36 16.27
CA PHE A 154 4.77 -4.70 15.85
C PHE A 154 3.76 -4.74 17.01
N GLN A 155 4.14 -5.27 18.18
CA GLN A 155 3.22 -5.39 19.31
C GLN A 155 2.86 -4.01 19.86
N ALA A 156 3.86 -3.15 20.07
CA ALA A 156 3.65 -1.79 20.54
C ALA A 156 2.81 -0.97 19.55
N PHE A 157 3.03 -1.14 18.25
CA PHE A 157 2.21 -0.52 17.21
C PHE A 157 0.77 -1.03 17.25
N PHE A 158 0.55 -2.34 17.34
CA PHE A 158 -0.78 -2.93 17.40
C PHE A 158 -1.56 -2.47 18.65
N ASP A 159 -0.91 -2.50 19.82
CA ASP A 159 -1.49 -2.04 21.08
C ASP A 159 -1.88 -0.55 21.03
N LEU A 160 -1.07 0.27 20.36
CA LEU A 160 -1.37 1.69 20.16
C LEU A 160 -2.65 1.88 19.35
N LEU A 161 -2.82 1.15 18.24
CA LEU A 161 -4.05 1.24 17.43
C LEU A 161 -5.28 0.76 18.21
N GLN A 162 -5.11 -0.27 19.04
CA GLN A 162 -6.19 -0.76 19.90
C GLN A 162 -6.61 0.26 20.95
N ARG A 163 -5.65 0.94 21.59
CA ARG A 163 -5.93 2.05 22.51
C ARG A 163 -6.65 3.20 21.83
N CYS A 164 -6.21 3.60 20.63
CA CYS A 164 -6.94 4.61 19.83
C CYS A 164 -8.37 4.16 19.52
N GLY A 165 -8.59 2.87 19.25
CA GLY A 165 -9.92 2.30 19.06
C GLY A 165 -10.79 2.36 20.33
N GLU A 166 -10.21 2.07 21.49
CA GLU A 166 -10.89 2.16 22.79
C GLU A 166 -11.26 3.61 23.15
N GLU A 167 -10.34 4.55 22.96
CA GLU A 167 -10.58 5.99 23.18
C GLU A 167 -11.72 6.52 22.31
N LYS A 168 -11.87 5.98 21.09
CA LYS A 168 -12.97 6.28 20.17
C LYS A 168 -14.25 5.47 20.45
N GLN A 169 -14.29 4.65 21.49
CA GLN A 169 -15.41 3.76 21.84
C GLN A 169 -15.75 2.75 20.72
N LEU A 170 -14.76 2.39 19.91
CA LEU A 170 -14.85 1.40 18.83
C LEU A 170 -14.32 0.03 19.27
N LEU A 171 -13.61 -0.03 20.39
CA LEU A 171 -13.13 -1.26 21.01
C LEU A 171 -13.34 -1.23 22.53
N GLU A 172 -13.36 -2.41 23.13
CA GLU A 172 -13.31 -2.62 24.58
C GLU A 172 -12.15 -3.59 24.87
N LEU A 173 -11.02 -3.08 25.39
CA LEU A 173 -9.84 -3.92 25.61
C LEU A 173 -10.01 -4.89 26.79
N SER A 174 -11.05 -4.68 27.61
CA SER A 174 -11.45 -5.67 28.62
C SER A 174 -12.15 -6.90 28.03
N ASN A 175 -12.50 -6.89 26.73
CA ASN A 175 -13.22 -7.97 26.07
C ASN A 175 -12.28 -8.78 25.19
N GLU A 176 -11.89 -9.97 25.67
CA GLU A 176 -10.95 -10.90 25.00
C GLU A 176 -11.33 -11.23 23.54
N ASN A 177 -12.61 -11.12 23.17
CA ASN A 177 -13.04 -11.34 21.78
C ASN A 177 -12.57 -10.26 20.80
N GLN A 178 -12.10 -9.12 21.32
CA GLN A 178 -11.68 -7.95 20.58
C GLN A 178 -10.15 -7.79 20.52
N ASP A 179 -9.39 -8.56 21.31
CA ASP A 179 -7.93 -8.47 21.46
C ASP A 179 -7.16 -8.64 20.14
N GLU A 180 -7.74 -9.30 19.15
CA GLU A 180 -7.10 -9.55 17.85
C GLU A 180 -7.54 -8.58 16.74
N TRP A 181 -8.24 -7.50 17.10
CA TRP A 181 -8.92 -6.62 16.15
C TRP A 181 -8.54 -5.16 16.31
N VAL A 182 -8.48 -4.46 15.18
CA VAL A 182 -8.33 -3.00 15.09
C VAL A 182 -9.44 -2.44 14.18
N PRO A 183 -10.14 -1.35 14.57
CA PRO A 183 -11.11 -0.70 13.69
C PRO A 183 -10.42 -0.10 12.46
N LEU A 184 -11.00 -0.30 11.28
CA LEU A 184 -10.46 0.25 10.04
C LEU A 184 -10.42 1.79 10.05
N GLU A 185 -11.33 2.42 10.81
CA GLU A 185 -11.33 3.86 11.05
C GLU A 185 -10.04 4.35 11.72
N VAL A 186 -9.50 3.60 12.70
CA VAL A 186 -8.24 3.95 13.35
C VAL A 186 -7.07 3.88 12.36
N VAL A 187 -7.10 2.89 11.45
CA VAL A 187 -6.09 2.78 10.39
C VAL A 187 -6.16 3.98 9.43
N ARG A 188 -7.36 4.43 9.07
CA ARG A 188 -7.55 5.60 8.22
C ARG A 188 -6.95 6.85 8.86
N ASP A 189 -7.29 7.10 10.12
CA ASP A 189 -6.82 8.28 10.86
C ASP A 189 -5.30 8.28 10.97
N LEU A 190 -4.68 7.13 11.30
CA LEU A 190 -3.23 6.97 11.30
C LEU A 190 -2.61 7.42 9.96
N VAL A 191 -3.16 6.94 8.84
CA VAL A 191 -2.62 7.23 7.51
C VAL A 191 -2.81 8.70 7.15
N GLU A 192 -3.98 9.27 7.45
CA GLU A 192 -4.25 10.69 7.21
C GLU A 192 -3.28 11.57 8.00
N ASP A 193 -3.09 11.29 9.29
CA ASP A 193 -2.17 12.04 10.15
C ASP A 193 -0.70 11.87 9.73
N LEU A 194 -0.28 10.64 9.42
CA LEU A 194 1.08 10.33 8.99
C LEU A 194 1.46 11.06 7.69
N PHE A 195 0.53 11.13 6.74
CA PHE A 195 0.80 11.70 5.43
C PHE A 195 0.35 13.15 5.27
N ALA A 196 -0.45 13.72 6.17
CA ALA A 196 -0.82 15.14 6.13
C ALA A 196 0.41 16.06 6.16
N GLY A 197 1.40 15.76 7.01
CA GLY A 197 2.66 16.51 7.09
C GLY A 197 3.49 16.39 5.81
N SER A 198 3.62 15.17 5.29
CA SER A 198 4.28 14.89 4.01
C SER A 198 3.61 15.64 2.87
N VAL A 199 2.27 15.79 2.93
CA VAL A 199 1.54 16.47 1.87
C VAL A 199 1.93 17.94 1.77
N LYS A 200 1.99 18.60 2.92
CA LYS A 200 2.39 19.99 3.00
C LYS A 200 3.85 20.19 2.57
N LEU A 201 4.76 19.37 3.10
CA LEU A 201 6.20 19.48 2.83
C LEU A 201 6.51 19.33 1.33
N LEU A 202 5.93 18.31 0.70
CA LEU A 202 6.21 18.04 -0.71
C LEU A 202 5.51 19.03 -1.65
N GLY A 203 4.40 19.63 -1.23
CA GLY A 203 3.80 20.77 -1.93
C GLY A 203 4.76 21.97 -2.03
N ASP A 204 5.59 22.18 -1.00
CA ASP A 204 6.60 23.25 -0.97
C ASP A 204 7.86 22.91 -1.80
N ILE A 205 8.26 21.63 -1.82
CA ILE A 205 9.50 21.18 -2.50
C ILE A 205 9.28 20.95 -4.01
N CYS A 206 8.13 20.38 -4.37
CA CYS A 206 7.82 19.98 -5.73
C CYS A 206 6.33 20.25 -6.00
N PRO A 207 5.96 21.51 -6.29
CA PRO A 207 4.57 21.87 -6.55
C PRO A 207 4.02 21.04 -7.70
N ALA A 208 2.84 20.43 -7.49
CA ALA A 208 2.23 19.55 -8.48
C ALA A 208 1.97 20.23 -9.85
N GLU A 209 1.86 21.56 -9.84
CA GLU A 209 1.64 22.42 -11.00
C GLU A 209 2.91 22.64 -11.84
N GLU A 210 4.09 22.56 -11.23
CA GLU A 210 5.39 22.85 -11.87
C GLU A 210 6.03 21.62 -12.52
N LEU A 211 5.53 20.44 -12.21
CA LEU A 211 5.95 19.21 -12.88
C LEU A 211 5.46 19.28 -14.34
N ASN A 212 6.38 19.44 -15.30
CA ASN A 212 6.02 19.58 -16.71
C ASN A 212 5.60 18.23 -17.31
N TRP A 213 4.31 17.94 -17.22
CA TRP A 213 3.77 16.59 -17.38
C TRP A 213 3.70 16.06 -18.82
N GLN A 214 3.73 16.93 -19.83
CA GLN A 214 3.67 16.52 -21.25
C GLN A 214 4.92 15.76 -21.69
N GLU A 215 6.11 16.10 -21.16
CA GLU A 215 7.36 15.39 -21.46
C GLU A 215 7.39 13.98 -20.88
N LEU A 216 6.72 13.75 -19.75
CA LEU A 216 6.65 12.43 -19.12
C LEU A 216 5.56 11.53 -19.72
N SER A 217 4.46 12.09 -20.24
CA SER A 217 3.37 11.32 -20.87
C SER A 217 3.58 11.03 -22.36
N LEU A 218 4.23 11.92 -23.12
CA LEU A 218 4.50 11.73 -24.55
C LEU A 218 5.55 10.64 -24.83
N GLN A 219 6.22 10.13 -23.80
CA GLN A 219 7.14 8.99 -23.90
C GLN A 219 6.45 7.63 -23.66
N ALA A 220 5.15 7.61 -23.29
CA ALA A 220 4.41 6.40 -22.92
C ALA A 220 3.23 6.02 -23.84
N SER A 221 3.07 6.73 -24.95
CA SER A 221 2.13 6.44 -26.04
C SER A 221 2.89 6.18 -27.34
#